data_AF-A0A6N0LHM6-F1
#
_entry.id   AF-A0A6N0LHM6-F1
#
_cell.length_a   1.000
_cell.length_b   1.000
_cell.length_c   1.000
_cell.angle_alpha   90.00
_cell.angle_beta   90.00
_cell.angle_gamma   90.00
#
_symmetry.space_group_name_H-M   'P 1'
#
loop_
_entity.id
_entity.type
_entity.pdbx_description
1 polymer ?
#
loop_
_entity_poly.entity_id
_entity_poly.type
_entity_poly.pdbx_seq_one_letter_code
_entity_poly.pdbx_strand_id
1 'polypeptide(L)'
;MTYSNEKIVKALLLAPIPLLFFTAWFFIMMNREYDLYSIFVVFIGHGLVYLAYCILTVPFSFLLSATLNRYNLLNLLTICISTLFIATPFFILFSWTHTSQIPEQWWKMYSNISTILMALFPGICYWVFLIGLKDKKTQRIKHTA
;
A
#
# COMPACT_ATOMS: atom_id res chain seq x y z
N MET A 1 -15.57 -3.60 -14.45
CA MET A 1 -16.37 -3.57 -13.21
C MET A 1 -16.22 -2.19 -12.61
N THR A 2 -17.31 -1.56 -12.19
CA THR A 2 -17.26 -0.26 -11.53
C THR A 2 -17.33 -0.45 -10.01
N TYR A 3 -16.36 0.11 -9.30
CA TYR A 3 -16.28 0.07 -7.84
C TYR A 3 -16.85 1.35 -7.23
N SER A 4 -17.45 1.25 -6.05
CA SER A 4 -17.89 2.44 -5.29
C SER A 4 -16.68 3.18 -4.69
N ASN A 5 -16.79 4.50 -4.53
CA ASN A 5 -15.71 5.29 -3.90
C ASN A 5 -15.42 4.82 -2.46
N GLU A 6 -16.46 4.45 -1.69
CA GLU A 6 -16.28 3.89 -0.34
C GLU A 6 -15.42 2.62 -0.37
N LYS A 7 -15.68 1.74 -1.35
CA LYS A 7 -14.93 0.50 -1.51
C LYS A 7 -13.49 0.74 -1.93
N ILE A 8 -13.23 1.68 -2.84
CA ILE A 8 -11.87 2.09 -3.24
C ILE A 8 -11.09 2.60 -2.02
N VAL A 9 -11.66 3.53 -1.25
CA VAL A 9 -11.01 4.10 -0.07
C VAL A 9 -10.71 3.03 0.97
N LYS A 10 -11.67 2.14 1.26
CA LYS A 10 -11.46 1.03 2.20
C LYS A 10 -10.34 0.11 1.74
N ALA A 11 -10.36 -0.32 0.47
CA ALA A 11 -9.32 -1.19 -0.05
C ALA A 11 -7.94 -0.53 0.03
N LEU A 12 -7.83 0.78 -0.26
CA LEU A 12 -6.58 1.54 -0.13
C LEU A 12 -6.08 1.61 1.33
N LEU A 13 -6.98 1.84 2.29
CA LEU A 13 -6.63 1.89 3.71
C LEU A 13 -6.18 0.53 4.27
N LEU A 14 -6.70 -0.57 3.71
CA LEU A 14 -6.33 -1.93 4.10
C LEU A 14 -5.06 -2.44 3.39
N ALA A 15 -4.73 -1.89 2.22
CA ALA A 15 -3.63 -2.33 1.36
C ALA A 15 -2.26 -2.49 2.06
N PRO A 16 -1.78 -1.55 2.91
CA PRO A 16 -0.46 -1.68 3.52
C PRO A 16 -0.45 -2.59 4.75
N ILE A 17 -1.62 -2.91 5.33
CA ILE A 17 -1.71 -3.63 6.63
C ILE A 17 -1.03 -5.00 6.58
N PRO A 18 -1.26 -5.86 5.56
CA PRO A 18 -0.58 -7.14 5.49
C PRO A 18 0.93 -6.98 5.45
N LEU A 19 1.44 -6.01 4.69
CA LEU A 19 2.88 -5.77 4.59
C LEU A 19 3.46 -5.35 5.95
N LEU A 20 2.84 -4.36 6.60
CA LEU A 20 3.27 -3.87 7.91
C LEU A 20 3.23 -4.96 8.98
N PHE A 21 2.23 -5.83 8.92
CA PHE A 21 2.14 -6.97 9.82
C PHE A 21 3.30 -7.96 9.60
N PHE A 22 3.57 -8.34 8.35
CA PHE A 22 4.67 -9.25 8.03
C PHE A 22 6.04 -8.64 8.38
N THR A 23 6.25 -7.34 8.15
CA THR A 23 7.51 -6.68 8.49
C THR A 23 7.70 -6.58 10.00
N ALA A 24 6.64 -6.28 10.76
CA ALA A 24 6.71 -6.24 12.22
C ALA A 24 7.03 -7.63 12.80
N TRP A 25 6.34 -8.66 12.31
CA TRP A 25 6.58 -10.05 12.69
C TRP A 25 8.02 -10.49 12.39
N PHE A 26 8.50 -10.20 11.18
CA PHE A 26 9.84 -10.54 10.75
C PHE A 26 10.91 -9.83 11.60
N PHE A 27 10.70 -8.54 11.90
CA PHE A 27 11.61 -7.76 12.74
C PHE A 27 11.74 -8.34 14.16
N ILE A 28 10.62 -8.71 14.78
CA ILE A 28 10.61 -9.32 16.12
C ILE A 28 11.37 -10.66 16.11
N MET A 29 11.11 -11.50 15.10
CA MET A 29 11.75 -12.82 15.00
C MET A 29 13.25 -12.75 14.73
N MET A 30 13.70 -11.87 13.83
CA MET A 30 15.13 -11.74 13.53
C MET A 30 15.93 -11.18 14.70
N ASN A 31 15.37 -10.21 15.43
CA ASN A 31 16.09 -9.56 16.53
C ASN A 31 15.91 -10.30 17.88
N ARG A 32 15.07 -11.36 17.93
CA ARG A 32 14.71 -12.08 19.18
C ARG A 32 14.18 -11.14 20.28
N GLU A 33 13.55 -10.06 19.86
CA GLU A 33 13.00 -9.01 20.72
C GLU A 33 11.62 -9.46 21.22
N TYR A 34 11.63 -10.35 22.22
CA TYR A 34 10.40 -10.91 22.81
C TYR A 34 9.92 -10.16 24.05
N ASP A 35 10.62 -9.10 24.43
CA ASP A 35 10.18 -8.24 25.53
C ASP A 35 8.93 -7.44 25.13
N LEU A 36 7.97 -7.33 26.05
CA LEU A 36 6.68 -6.69 25.78
C LEU A 36 6.83 -5.21 25.41
N TYR A 37 7.79 -4.52 26.03
CA TYR A 37 8.08 -3.13 25.70
C TYR A 37 8.64 -3.01 24.28
N SER A 38 9.60 -3.86 23.91
CA SER A 38 10.20 -3.86 22.57
C SER A 38 9.15 -4.15 21.48
N ILE A 39 8.29 -5.16 21.71
CA ILE A 39 7.17 -5.47 20.82
C ILE A 39 6.24 -4.27 20.66
N PHE A 40 5.88 -3.59 21.76
CA PHE A 40 5.03 -2.41 21.72
C PHE A 40 5.65 -1.25 20.92
N VAL A 41 6.95 -1.00 21.10
CA VAL A 41 7.69 0.01 20.33
C VAL A 41 7.68 -0.32 18.82
N VAL A 42 7.85 -1.59 18.45
CA VAL A 42 7.78 -2.03 17.05
C VAL A 42 6.39 -1.72 16.45
N PHE A 43 5.32 -2.02 17.16
CA PHE A 43 3.96 -1.71 16.70
C PHE A 43 3.69 -0.20 16.58
N ILE A 44 4.21 0.62 17.51
CA ILE A 44 4.12 2.09 17.38
C ILE A 44 4.84 2.55 16.11
N GLY A 45 6.06 2.06 15.87
CA GLY A 45 6.82 2.41 14.66
C GLY A 45 6.06 2.07 13.39
N HIS A 46 5.47 0.87 13.31
CA HIS A 46 4.65 0.47 12.16
C HIS A 46 3.35 1.30 12.06
N GLY A 47 2.77 1.71 13.18
CA GLY A 47 1.63 2.64 13.22
C GLY A 47 1.97 4.01 12.65
N LEU A 48 3.17 4.53 12.90
CA LEU A 48 3.64 5.78 12.29
C LEU A 48 3.84 5.64 10.78
N VAL A 49 4.41 4.52 10.32
CA VAL A 49 4.54 4.23 8.89
C VAL A 49 3.16 4.13 8.23
N TYR A 50 2.18 3.51 8.89
CA TYR A 50 0.80 3.48 8.42
C TYR A 50 0.19 4.88 8.30
N LEU A 51 0.37 5.73 9.31
CA LEU A 51 -0.11 7.10 9.29
C LEU A 51 0.50 7.89 8.13
N ALA A 52 1.80 7.76 7.91
CA ALA A 52 2.50 8.38 6.78
C ALA A 52 1.92 7.92 5.44
N TYR A 53 1.67 6.61 5.28
CA TYR A 53 1.00 6.07 4.08
C TYR A 53 -0.41 6.66 3.89
N CYS A 54 -1.20 6.78 4.97
CA CYS A 54 -2.54 7.37 4.91
C CYS A 54 -2.55 8.82 4.44
N ILE A 55 -1.57 9.62 4.88
CA ILE A 55 -1.48 11.04 4.54
C ILE A 55 -0.88 11.22 3.13
N LEU A 56 0.17 10.46 2.81
CA LEU A 56 0.99 10.72 1.63
C LEU A 56 0.62 9.85 0.42
N THR A 57 0.11 8.65 0.62
CA THR A 57 -0.09 7.68 -0.49
C THR A 57 -1.57 7.49 -0.83
N VAL A 58 -2.45 7.41 0.17
CA VAL A 58 -3.90 7.20 -0.03
C VAL A 58 -4.56 8.29 -0.90
N PRO A 59 -4.38 9.61 -0.67
CA PRO A 59 -5.10 10.62 -1.47
C PRO A 59 -4.73 10.55 -2.96
N PHE A 60 -3.45 10.39 -3.28
CA PHE A 60 -2.99 10.28 -4.68
C PHE A 60 -3.44 8.97 -5.33
N SER A 61 -3.35 7.86 -4.59
CA SER A 61 -3.81 6.54 -5.06
C SER A 61 -5.32 6.52 -5.29
N PHE A 62 -6.09 7.26 -4.48
CA PHE A 62 -7.53 7.42 -4.65
C PHE A 62 -7.86 8.19 -5.92
N LEU A 63 -7.18 9.30 -6.22
CA LEU A 63 -7.38 10.07 -7.44
C LEU A 63 -7.13 9.21 -8.70
N LEU A 64 -6.02 8.46 -8.72
CA LEU A 64 -5.70 7.54 -9.81
C LEU A 64 -6.72 6.41 -9.92
N SER A 65 -7.07 5.78 -8.79
CA SER A 65 -8.05 4.69 -8.77
C SER A 65 -9.44 5.13 -9.22
N ALA A 66 -9.91 6.29 -8.76
CA ALA A 66 -11.21 6.84 -9.16
C ALA A 66 -11.24 7.17 -10.66
N THR A 67 -10.14 7.73 -11.19
CA THR A 67 -9.99 8.00 -12.62
C THR A 67 -10.02 6.72 -13.44
N LEU A 68 -9.17 5.74 -13.10
CA LEU A 68 -9.13 4.44 -13.78
C LEU A 68 -10.48 3.70 -13.70
N ASN A 69 -11.17 3.80 -12.57
CA ASN A 69 -12.49 3.21 -12.38
C ASN A 69 -13.56 3.85 -13.28
N ARG A 70 -13.51 5.17 -13.49
CA ARG A 70 -14.40 5.89 -14.40
C ARG A 70 -14.23 5.42 -15.85
N TYR A 71 -13.01 5.09 -16.26
CA TYR A 71 -12.71 4.53 -17.58
C TYR A 71 -12.82 3.00 -17.64
N ASN A 72 -13.27 2.34 -16.56
CA ASN A 72 -13.35 0.87 -16.46
C ASN A 72 -11.99 0.16 -16.69
N LEU A 73 -10.89 0.86 -16.42
CA LEU A 73 -9.52 0.39 -16.57
C LEU A 73 -8.90 -0.03 -15.23
N LEU A 74 -9.59 0.12 -14.10
CA LEU A 74 -9.10 -0.28 -12.79
C LEU A 74 -9.02 -1.82 -12.67
N ASN A 75 -7.84 -2.36 -12.96
CA ASN A 75 -7.53 -3.79 -12.95
C ASN A 75 -6.15 -4.00 -12.31
N LEU A 76 -5.73 -5.26 -12.14
CA LEU A 76 -4.46 -5.58 -11.47
C LEU A 76 -3.26 -4.92 -12.15
N LEU A 77 -3.21 -4.93 -13.49
CA LEU A 77 -2.09 -4.39 -14.26
C LEU A 77 -1.98 -2.86 -14.09
N THR A 78 -3.09 -2.13 -14.23
CA THR A 78 -3.09 -0.67 -14.05
C THR A 78 -2.81 -0.27 -12.60
N ILE A 79 -3.24 -1.09 -11.63
CA ILE A 79 -2.87 -0.94 -10.23
C ILE A 79 -1.35 -1.10 -10.06
N CYS A 80 -0.74 -2.15 -10.58
CA CYS A 80 0.71 -2.38 -10.48
C CYS A 80 1.53 -1.24 -11.10
N ILE A 81 1.13 -0.75 -12.28
CA ILE A 81 1.80 0.41 -12.91
C ILE A 81 1.63 1.66 -12.03
N SER A 82 0.42 1.90 -11.54
CA SER A 82 0.14 3.07 -10.68
C SER A 82 0.95 2.99 -9.38
N THR A 83 1.09 1.83 -8.76
CA THR A 83 1.87 1.67 -7.54
C THR A 83 3.35 1.93 -7.76
N LEU A 84 3.93 1.48 -8.88
CA LEU A 84 5.31 1.82 -9.23
C LEU A 84 5.48 3.32 -9.46
N PHE A 85 4.54 3.94 -10.18
CA PHE A 85 4.56 5.37 -10.42
C PHE A 85 4.52 6.18 -9.11
N ILE A 86 3.60 5.83 -8.21
CA ILE A 86 3.44 6.50 -6.91
C ILE A 86 4.64 6.24 -5.99
N ALA A 87 5.22 5.03 -6.00
CA ALA A 87 6.36 4.69 -5.16
C ALA A 87 7.66 5.41 -5.57
N THR A 88 7.81 5.73 -6.86
CA THR A 88 9.01 6.39 -7.42
C THR A 88 9.44 7.66 -6.66
N PRO A 89 8.59 8.68 -6.46
CA PRO A 89 8.98 9.87 -5.70
C PRO A 89 9.39 9.54 -4.25
N PHE A 90 8.72 8.59 -3.58
CA PHE A 90 9.07 8.22 -2.22
C PHE A 90 10.46 7.61 -2.13
N PHE A 91 10.80 6.72 -3.05
CA PHE A 91 12.12 6.12 -3.02
C PHE A 91 13.23 7.09 -3.43
N ILE A 92 12.98 8.01 -4.36
CA ILE A 92 13.93 9.08 -4.68
C ILE A 92 14.20 9.93 -3.45
N LEU A 93 13.15 10.36 -2.74
CA LEU A 93 13.28 11.13 -1.50
C LEU A 93 13.99 10.33 -0.41
N PHE A 94 13.65 9.05 -0.23
CA PHE A 94 14.30 8.18 0.75
C PHE A 94 15.80 8.02 0.45
N SER A 95 16.15 7.74 -0.80
CA SER A 95 17.55 7.66 -1.25
C SER A 95 18.30 8.98 -1.03
N TRP A 96 17.65 10.11 -1.33
CA TRP A 96 18.21 11.43 -1.11
C TRP A 96 18.48 11.71 0.37
N THR A 97 17.55 11.35 1.26
CA THR A 97 17.76 11.53 2.72
C THR A 97 18.92 10.69 3.26
N HIS A 98 19.18 9.52 2.68
CA HIS A 98 20.24 8.61 3.13
C HIS A 98 21.62 8.96 2.55
N THR A 99 21.66 9.39 1.29
CA THR A 99 22.92 9.64 0.55
C THR A 99 23.27 11.12 0.40
N SER A 100 22.36 12.02 0.78
CA SER A 100 22.40 13.47 0.51
C SER A 100 22.48 13.86 -0.97
N GLN A 101 22.35 12.89 -1.88
CA GLN A 101 22.40 13.10 -3.32
C GLN A 101 21.14 12.53 -4.00
N ILE A 102 20.64 13.23 -5.01
CA ILE A 102 19.58 12.69 -5.86
C ILE A 102 20.24 11.69 -6.82
N PRO A 103 19.79 10.43 -6.87
CA PRO A 103 20.40 9.44 -7.74
C PRO A 103 20.23 9.83 -9.20
N GLU A 104 21.36 10.05 -9.91
CA GLU A 104 21.37 10.39 -11.34
C GLU A 104 20.64 9.32 -12.20
N GLN A 105 20.66 8.07 -11.73
CA GLN A 105 20.04 6.93 -12.39
C GLN A 105 18.93 6.34 -11.51
N TRP A 106 17.96 7.17 -11.12
CA TRP A 106 16.82 6.78 -10.27
C TRP A 106 16.10 5.50 -10.74
N TRP A 107 16.02 5.26 -12.04
CA TRP A 107 15.37 4.09 -12.62
C TRP A 107 16.08 2.76 -12.28
N LYS A 108 17.40 2.78 -12.02
CA LYS A 108 18.18 1.58 -11.63
C LYS A 108 17.78 1.01 -10.28
N MET A 109 17.07 1.78 -9.48
CA MET A 109 16.50 1.29 -8.23
C MET A 109 15.49 0.14 -8.44
N TYR A 110 14.81 0.12 -9.59
CA TYR A 110 13.96 -0.99 -10.00
C TYR A 110 14.74 -2.15 -10.63
N SER A 111 16.06 -2.08 -10.73
CA SER A 111 16.88 -3.27 -11.03
C SER A 111 16.96 -4.21 -9.83
N ASN A 112 16.66 -3.72 -8.62
CA ASN A 112 16.61 -4.53 -7.42
C ASN A 112 15.21 -5.15 -7.25
N ILE A 113 15.17 -6.47 -7.23
CA ILE A 113 13.93 -7.26 -7.08
C ILE A 113 13.20 -6.90 -5.78
N SER A 114 13.93 -6.66 -4.68
CA SER A 114 13.32 -6.31 -3.38
C SER A 114 12.58 -4.98 -3.44
N THR A 115 13.11 -3.99 -4.17
CA THR A 115 12.45 -2.69 -4.33
C THR A 115 11.16 -2.82 -5.14
N ILE A 116 11.20 -3.60 -6.22
CA ILE A 116 9.99 -3.90 -7.01
C ILE A 116 8.95 -4.59 -6.12
N LEU A 117 9.37 -5.60 -5.35
CA LEU A 117 8.46 -6.36 -4.51
C LEU A 117 7.81 -5.47 -3.42
N MET A 118 8.60 -4.62 -2.76
CA MET A 118 8.08 -3.64 -1.80
C MET A 118 7.06 -2.67 -2.42
N ALA A 119 7.30 -2.22 -3.65
CA ALA A 119 6.40 -1.31 -4.33
C ALA A 119 5.10 -1.99 -4.79
N LEU A 120 5.19 -3.23 -5.28
CA LEU A 120 4.06 -3.96 -5.83
C LEU A 120 3.20 -4.62 -4.77
N PHE A 121 3.77 -5.04 -3.63
CA PHE A 121 3.05 -5.80 -2.62
C PHE A 121 1.79 -5.06 -2.11
N PRO A 122 1.84 -3.77 -1.70
CA PRO A 122 0.64 -3.02 -1.33
C PRO A 122 -0.36 -2.90 -2.49
N GLY A 123 0.10 -2.83 -3.73
CA GLY A 123 -0.76 -2.81 -4.93
C GLY A 123 -1.52 -4.11 -5.14
N ILE A 124 -0.85 -5.25 -4.95
CA ILE A 124 -1.49 -6.58 -5.01
C ILE A 124 -2.50 -6.72 -3.87
N CYS A 125 -2.14 -6.35 -2.64
CA CYS A 125 -3.07 -6.34 -1.50
C CYS A 125 -4.28 -5.46 -1.77
N TYR A 126 -4.07 -4.25 -2.31
CA TYR A 126 -5.15 -3.35 -2.72
C TYR A 126 -6.10 -4.04 -3.70
N TRP A 127 -5.59 -4.68 -4.75
CA TRP A 127 -6.42 -5.40 -5.72
C TRP A 127 -7.20 -6.55 -5.10
N VAL A 128 -6.58 -7.34 -4.21
CA VAL A 128 -7.26 -8.42 -3.47
C VAL A 128 -8.39 -7.87 -2.61
N PHE A 129 -8.17 -6.79 -1.86
CA PHE A 129 -9.23 -6.14 -1.08
C PHE A 129 -10.32 -5.53 -1.97
N LEU A 130 -9.94 -4.97 -3.13
CA LEU A 130 -10.88 -4.40 -4.07
C LEU A 130 -11.82 -5.46 -4.66
N ILE A 131 -11.37 -6.70 -4.87
CA ILE A 131 -12.25 -7.78 -5.33
C ILE A 131 -13.01 -8.40 -4.14
N GLY A 132 -12.32 -8.62 -3.01
CA GLY A 132 -12.86 -9.34 -1.86
C GLY A 132 -13.87 -8.56 -1.02
N LEU A 133 -13.77 -7.23 -0.96
CA LEU A 133 -14.72 -6.40 -0.22
C LEU A 133 -16.09 -6.41 -0.91
N LYS A 134 -17.12 -6.88 -0.19
CA LYS A 134 -18.51 -6.80 -0.66
C LYS A 134 -19.00 -5.35 -0.56
N ASP A 135 -19.62 -4.85 -1.63
CA ASP A 135 -20.30 -3.56 -1.55
C ASP A 135 -21.49 -3.67 -0.59
N LYS A 136 -21.65 -2.66 0.28
CA LYS A 136 -22.81 -2.56 1.19
C LYS A 136 -24.15 -2.63 0.46
N LYS A 137 -24.19 -2.24 -0.83
CA LYS A 137 -25.37 -2.33 -1.70
C LYS A 137 -25.83 -3.78 -1.87
N THR A 138 -24.90 -4.73 -1.97
CA THR A 138 -25.17 -6.18 -2.08
C THR A 138 -25.60 -6.78 -0.73
N GLN A 139 -25.11 -6.24 0.38
CA GLN A 139 -25.50 -6.70 1.72
C GLN A 139 -26.91 -6.25 2.12
N ARG A 140 -27.35 -5.07 1.69
CA ARG A 140 -28.71 -4.57 1.97
C ARG A 140 -29.80 -5.42 1.31
N ILE A 141 -29.59 -5.85 0.06
CA ILE A 141 -30.55 -6.69 -0.69
C ILE A 141 -30.71 -8.07 -0.06
N LYS A 142 -29.65 -8.63 0.54
CA LYS A 142 -29.71 -9.92 1.24
C LYS A 142 -30.37 -9.89 2.62
N HIS A 143 -30.57 -8.71 3.21
CA HIS A 143 -31.19 -8.57 4.53
C HIS A 143 -32.69 -8.18 4.45
N THR A 144 -33.19 -7.86 3.26
CA THR A 144 -34.58 -7.46 2.99
C THR A 144 -35.35 -8.49 2.18
N ALA A 145 -34.78 -9.67 1.93
CA ALA A 145 -35.40 -10.78 1.19
C ALA A 145 -35.57 -12.00 2.09
#